data_AF-A0A7S3B5N4-F1
#
_entry.id   AF-A0A7S3B5N4-F1
#
_cell.length_a   1.000
_cell.length_b   1.000
_cell.length_c   1.000
_cell.angle_alpha   90.00
_cell.angle_beta   90.00
_cell.angle_gamma   90.00
#
_symmetry.space_group_name_H-M   'P 1'
#
loop_
_entity.id
_entity.type
_entity.pdbx_description
1 polymer ?
#
loop_
_entity_poly.entity_id
_entity_poly.type
_entity_poly.pdbx_seq_one_letter_code
_entity_poly.pdbx_strand_id
1 'polypeptide(L)'
;AADRKQQAVGLLKRCEAHPDKDIRKIADSVLYVMQAPELKLSQENFVSIPKLEIGEADKWQRRRVVEQKDPPPERYSIEWYIEEAAKRGPRTQREEPVLPVLLVALVILGSTVALLAAR
;
A
#
# COMPACT_ATOMS: atom_id res chain seq x y z
N ALA A 1 8.57 -32.33 -10.17
CA ALA A 1 9.02 -30.94 -10.46
C ALA A 1 9.18 -30.68 -11.96
N ALA A 2 9.66 -31.65 -12.74
CA ALA A 2 9.87 -31.55 -14.18
C ALA A 2 8.61 -31.14 -14.99
N ASP A 3 7.44 -31.68 -14.64
CA ASP A 3 6.18 -31.39 -15.36
C ASP A 3 5.79 -29.90 -15.33
N ARG A 4 6.11 -29.21 -14.23
CA ARG A 4 5.81 -27.77 -14.08
C ARG A 4 6.70 -26.91 -14.98
N LYS A 5 7.96 -27.32 -15.21
CA LYS A 5 8.88 -26.61 -16.11
C LYS A 5 8.38 -26.67 -17.55
N GLN A 6 7.92 -27.84 -18.00
CA GLN A 6 7.38 -28.02 -19.34
C GLN A 6 6.09 -27.22 -19.56
N GLN A 7 5.19 -27.22 -18.57
CA GLN A 7 3.96 -26.42 -18.61
C GLN A 7 4.25 -24.91 -18.67
N ALA A 8 5.20 -24.43 -17.86
CA ALA A 8 5.62 -23.02 -17.87
C ALA A 8 6.21 -22.61 -19.22
N VAL A 9 7.08 -23.45 -19.81
CA VAL A 9 7.63 -23.21 -21.15
C VAL A 9 6.51 -23.17 -22.21
N GLY A 10 5.53 -24.06 -22.13
CA GLY A 10 4.38 -24.06 -23.03
C GLY A 10 3.52 -22.81 -22.92
N LEU A 11 3.32 -22.29 -21.70
CA LEU A 11 2.59 -21.04 -21.47
C LEU A 11 3.36 -19.85 -22.03
N LEU A 12 4.66 -19.73 -21.72
CA LEU A 12 5.51 -18.63 -22.18
C LEU A 12 5.59 -18.55 -23.70
N LYS A 13 5.65 -19.71 -24.40
CA LYS A 13 5.59 -19.74 -25.87
C LYS A 13 4.28 -19.19 -26.43
N ARG A 14 3.15 -19.39 -25.75
CA ARG A 14 1.85 -18.82 -26.18
C ARG A 14 1.83 -17.30 -26.01
N CYS A 15 2.58 -16.76 -25.05
CA CYS A 15 2.70 -15.33 -24.83
C CYS A 15 3.46 -14.60 -25.94
N GLU A 16 4.18 -15.30 -26.84
CA GLU A 16 4.82 -14.68 -28.01
C GLU A 16 3.80 -14.03 -28.96
N ALA A 17 2.58 -14.58 -29.06
CA ALA A 17 1.50 -14.04 -29.87
C ALA A 17 0.62 -13.00 -29.14
N HIS A 18 0.98 -12.63 -27.90
CA HIS A 18 0.19 -11.70 -27.10
C HIS A 18 0.17 -10.30 -27.75
N PRO A 19 -0.94 -9.54 -27.74
CA PRO A 19 -1.04 -8.23 -28.39
C PRO A 19 -0.11 -7.17 -27.77
N ASP A 20 0.12 -7.24 -26.46
CA ASP A 20 1.02 -6.35 -25.74
C ASP A 20 2.51 -6.68 -25.99
N LYS A 21 3.28 -5.66 -26.37
CA LYS A 21 4.72 -5.75 -26.66
C LYS A 21 5.55 -6.06 -25.40
N ASP A 22 5.17 -5.52 -24.25
CA ASP A 22 5.96 -5.70 -23.04
C ASP A 22 5.82 -7.11 -22.48
N ILE A 23 4.62 -7.67 -22.57
CA ILE A 23 4.37 -9.09 -22.25
C ILE A 23 5.17 -10.01 -23.17
N ARG A 24 5.24 -9.74 -24.48
CA ARG A 24 6.08 -10.53 -25.40
C ARG A 24 7.56 -10.50 -25.00
N LYS A 25 8.11 -9.31 -24.69
CA LYS A 25 9.52 -9.15 -24.28
C LYS A 25 9.83 -9.87 -22.97
N ILE A 26 8.95 -9.74 -21.98
CA ILE A 26 9.12 -10.40 -20.69
C ILE A 26 9.02 -11.92 -20.87
N ALA A 27 8.05 -12.40 -21.64
CA ALA A 27 7.88 -13.82 -21.92
C ALA A 27 9.12 -14.41 -22.59
N ASP A 28 9.67 -13.73 -23.60
CA ASP A 28 10.89 -14.15 -24.30
C ASP A 28 12.11 -14.22 -23.38
N SER A 29 12.28 -13.20 -22.54
CA SER A 29 13.38 -13.15 -21.56
C SER A 29 13.30 -14.29 -20.54
N VAL A 30 12.10 -14.58 -20.03
CA VAL A 30 11.88 -15.68 -19.07
C VAL A 30 12.00 -17.03 -19.76
N LEU A 31 11.53 -17.15 -21.01
CA LEU A 31 11.65 -18.37 -21.80
C LEU A 31 13.10 -18.77 -22.02
N TYR A 32 13.97 -17.79 -22.32
CA TYR A 32 15.41 -17.99 -22.47
C TYR A 32 16.04 -18.62 -21.21
N VAL A 33 15.75 -18.06 -20.03
CA VAL A 33 16.25 -18.59 -18.75
C VAL A 33 15.71 -20.00 -18.49
N MET A 34 14.42 -20.23 -18.76
CA MET A 34 13.79 -21.52 -18.50
C MET A 34 14.27 -22.64 -19.41
N GLN A 35 14.65 -22.32 -20.65
CA GLN A 35 15.20 -23.28 -21.62
C GLN A 35 16.69 -23.53 -21.44
N ALA A 36 17.39 -22.73 -20.63
CA ALA A 36 18.81 -22.90 -20.39
C ALA A 36 19.13 -24.32 -19.87
N PRO A 37 20.18 -24.96 -20.40
CA PRO A 37 20.62 -26.26 -19.92
C PRO A 37 21.16 -26.15 -18.50
N GLU A 38 20.94 -27.19 -17.71
CA GLU A 38 21.49 -27.25 -16.36
C GLU A 38 23.01 -27.46 -16.43
N LEU A 39 23.74 -26.56 -15.78
CA LEU A 39 25.19 -26.61 -15.75
C LEU A 39 25.63 -27.65 -14.71
N LYS A 40 26.12 -28.80 -15.18
CA LYS A 40 26.68 -29.85 -14.30
C LYS A 40 28.09 -29.46 -13.89
N LEU A 41 28.21 -28.71 -12.80
CA LEU A 41 29.50 -28.36 -12.21
C LEU A 41 29.86 -29.34 -11.09
N SER A 42 31.06 -29.91 -11.15
CA SER A 42 31.66 -30.64 -10.02
C SER A 42 32.25 -29.64 -9.02
N GLN A 43 32.50 -30.08 -7.77
CA GLN A 43 33.15 -29.23 -6.75
C GLN A 43 34.53 -28.72 -7.18
N GLU A 44 35.20 -29.45 -8.06
CA GLU A 44 36.50 -29.11 -8.65
C GLU A 44 36.45 -27.84 -9.51
N ASN A 45 35.26 -27.48 -10.03
CA ASN A 45 35.08 -26.28 -10.84
C ASN A 45 34.92 -25.00 -10.01
N PHE A 46 34.87 -25.11 -8.68
CA PHE A 46 34.68 -23.98 -7.77
C PHE A 46 35.98 -23.63 -7.05
N VAL A 47 36.27 -22.33 -6.98
CA VAL A 47 37.33 -21.81 -6.11
C VAL A 47 36.75 -21.66 -4.70
N SER A 48 37.38 -22.33 -3.73
CA SER A 48 36.98 -22.20 -2.32
C SER A 48 37.44 -20.85 -1.77
N ILE A 49 36.49 -20.04 -1.32
CA ILE A 49 36.79 -18.82 -0.56
C ILE A 49 37.04 -19.24 0.90
N PRO A 50 38.20 -18.90 1.49
CA PRO A 50 38.44 -19.19 2.90
C PRO A 50 37.38 -18.49 3.76
N LYS A 51 36.88 -19.21 4.78
CA LYS A 51 35.94 -18.63 5.75
C LYS A 51 36.64 -17.50 6.49
N LEU A 52 36.22 -16.25 6.22
CA LEU A 52 36.53 -15.13 7.09
C LEU A 52 35.90 -15.41 8.46
N GLU A 53 36.69 -15.29 9.52
CA GLU A 53 36.21 -15.47 10.87
C GLU A 53 34.99 -14.55 11.10
N ILE A 54 33.98 -15.09 11.78
CA ILE A 54 32.61 -14.56 11.91
C ILE A 54 32.56 -13.11 12.48
N GLY A 55 33.68 -12.59 13.00
CA GLY A 55 33.78 -11.24 13.56
C GLY A 55 33.69 -10.07 12.57
N GLU A 56 33.96 -10.27 11.28
CA GLU A 56 33.97 -9.15 10.29
C GLU A 56 32.71 -9.06 9.44
N ALA A 57 32.11 -10.19 9.04
CA ALA A 57 30.88 -10.24 8.25
C ALA A 57 29.67 -9.67 9.03
N ASP A 58 29.67 -9.86 10.34
CA ASP A 58 28.59 -9.43 11.24
C ASP A 58 28.54 -7.90 11.42
N LYS A 59 29.65 -7.20 11.13
CA LYS A 59 29.72 -5.72 11.20
C LYS A 59 28.92 -5.05 10.07
N TRP A 60 28.83 -5.70 8.91
CA TRP A 60 28.09 -5.18 7.75
C TRP A 60 26.57 -5.39 7.90
N GLN A 61 26.14 -6.50 8.49
CA GLN A 61 24.71 -6.79 8.72
C GLN A 61 24.08 -5.92 9.81
N ARG A 62 24.87 -5.42 10.76
CA ARG A 62 24.38 -4.55 11.86
C ARG A 62 24.24 -3.08 11.49
N ARG A 63 24.55 -2.68 10.25
CA ARG A 63 24.22 -1.32 9.76
C ARG A 63 22.72 -1.28 9.44
N ARG A 64 21.88 -1.45 10.46
CA ARG A 64 20.47 -1.06 10.40
C ARG A 64 20.45 0.41 9.98
N VAL A 65 19.76 0.70 8.89
CA VAL A 65 19.42 2.06 8.50
C VAL A 65 18.65 2.64 9.70
N VAL A 66 19.31 3.48 10.48
CA VAL A 66 18.63 4.30 11.47
C VAL A 66 17.79 5.24 10.64
N GLU A 67 16.48 5.00 10.61
CA GLU A 67 15.53 5.88 9.94
C GLU A 67 15.68 7.26 10.54
N GLN A 68 16.37 8.13 9.79
CA GLN A 68 16.63 9.49 10.20
C GLN A 68 15.31 10.23 10.02
N LYS A 69 14.52 10.32 11.11
CA LYS A 69 13.30 11.11 11.09
C LYS A 69 13.67 12.57 10.84
N ASP A 70 13.02 13.16 9.84
CA ASP A 70 13.11 14.59 9.59
C ASP A 70 12.74 15.38 10.85
N PRO A 71 13.38 16.54 11.08
CA PRO A 71 13.01 17.39 12.20
C PRO A 71 11.52 17.77 12.10
N PRO A 72 10.82 17.90 13.23
CA PRO A 72 9.42 18.31 13.21
C PRO A 72 9.26 19.66 12.48
N PRO A 73 8.16 19.87 11.74
CA PRO A 73 7.95 21.09 10.97
C PRO A 73 7.90 22.31 11.90
N GLU A 74 8.37 23.46 11.40
CA GLU A 74 8.36 24.71 12.14
C GLU A 74 6.93 25.10 12.54
N ARG A 75 6.74 25.62 13.76
CA ARG A 75 5.42 26.05 14.23
C ARG A 75 4.83 27.10 13.29
N TYR A 76 3.56 26.91 12.93
CA TYR A 76 2.81 27.76 12.00
C TYR A 76 3.25 27.67 10.53
N SER A 77 4.10 26.71 10.16
CA SER A 77 4.27 26.33 8.75
C SER A 77 3.02 25.61 8.22
N ILE A 78 2.85 25.61 6.90
CA ILE A 78 1.73 24.91 6.25
C ILE A 78 1.75 23.41 6.59
N GLU A 79 2.94 22.81 6.64
CA GLU A 79 3.16 21.42 6.99
C GLU A 79 2.73 21.12 8.43
N TRP A 80 3.05 22.03 9.38
CA TRP A 80 2.60 21.92 10.76
C TRP A 80 1.07 21.93 10.87
N TYR A 81 0.39 22.78 10.10
CA TYR A 81 -1.08 22.82 10.09
C TYR A 81 -1.70 21.55 9.50
N ILE A 82 -1.07 20.95 8.49
CA ILE A 82 -1.54 19.70 7.88
C ILE A 82 -1.44 18.55 8.89
N GLU A 83 -0.29 18.42 9.59
CA GLU A 83 -0.13 17.40 10.63
C GLU A 83 -1.08 17.61 11.81
N GLU A 84 -1.25 18.86 12.25
CA GLU A 84 -2.13 19.20 13.36
C GLU A 84 -3.61 18.96 13.00
N ALA A 85 -4.01 19.25 11.75
CA ALA A 85 -5.35 18.93 11.24
C ALA A 85 -5.58 17.42 11.15
N ALA A 86 -4.58 16.65 10.70
CA ALA A 86 -4.65 15.19 10.67
C ALA A 86 -4.81 14.59 12.08
N LYS A 87 -4.15 15.16 13.10
CA LYS A 87 -4.28 14.75 14.51
C LYS A 87 -5.65 15.08 15.12
N ARG A 88 -6.25 16.21 14.75
CA ARG A 88 -7.54 16.67 15.33
C ARG A 88 -8.76 15.97 14.76
N GLY A 89 -8.60 15.19 13.69
CA GLY A 89 -9.70 14.51 13.00
C GLY A 89 -10.67 15.50 12.34
N PRO A 90 -11.59 15.01 11.47
CA PRO A 90 -12.64 15.87 10.92
C PRO A 90 -13.51 16.38 12.07
N ARG A 91 -13.69 17.70 12.15
CA ARG A 91 -14.70 18.31 13.04
C ARG A 91 -16.04 17.71 12.67
N THR A 92 -16.57 16.83 13.51
CA THR A 92 -17.98 16.45 13.46
C THR A 92 -18.77 17.75 13.53
N GLN A 93 -19.53 18.03 12.47
CA GLN A 93 -20.49 19.12 12.48
C GLN A 93 -21.37 18.90 13.71
N ARG A 94 -21.34 19.88 14.61
CA ARG A 94 -22.13 19.87 15.83
C ARG A 94 -23.58 19.88 15.38
N GLU A 95 -24.24 18.72 15.40
CA GLU A 95 -25.67 18.63 15.11
C GLU A 95 -26.40 19.61 16.02
N GLU A 96 -27.09 20.58 15.42
CA GLU A 96 -27.87 21.54 16.18
C GLU A 96 -28.99 20.80 16.94
N PRO A 97 -29.31 21.19 18.18
CA PRO A 97 -30.39 20.55 18.91
C PRO A 97 -31.71 20.84 18.18
N VAL A 98 -32.23 19.82 17.48
CA VAL A 98 -33.49 19.88 16.72
C VAL A 98 -34.73 19.99 17.62
N LEU A 99 -34.58 19.64 18.91
CA LEU A 99 -35.66 19.60 19.90
C LEU A 99 -36.34 20.96 20.16
N PRO A 100 -35.64 22.08 20.41
CA PRO A 100 -36.28 23.38 20.62
C PRO A 100 -37.08 23.86 19.41
N VAL A 101 -36.62 23.60 18.17
CA VAL A 101 -37.33 24.06 16.96
C VAL A 101 -38.65 23.32 16.77
N LEU A 102 -38.66 22.01 17.03
CA LEU A 102 -39.85 21.17 16.88
C LEU A 102 -40.93 21.51 17.91
N LEU A 103 -40.53 21.83 19.15
CA LEU A 103 -41.45 22.30 20.19
C LEU A 103 -42.09 23.64 19.84
N VAL A 104 -41.32 24.60 19.32
CA VAL A 104 -41.87 25.90 18.89
C VAL A 104 -42.86 25.72 17.74
N ALA A 105 -42.56 24.87 16.76
CA ALA A 105 -43.46 24.59 15.65
C ALA A 105 -44.79 23.95 16.09
N LEU A 106 -44.74 23.00 17.04
CA LEU A 106 -45.95 22.36 17.58
C LEU A 106 -46.84 23.34 18.37
N VAL A 107 -46.25 24.29 19.12
CA VAL A 107 -47.02 25.31 19.84
C VAL A 107 -47.74 26.26 18.87
N ILE A 108 -47.08 26.65 17.77
CA ILE A 108 -47.68 27.53 16.76
C ILE A 108 -48.81 26.81 16.01
N LEU A 109 -48.60 25.55 15.62
CA LEU A 109 -49.64 24.75 14.96
C LEU A 109 -50.82 24.45 15.89
N GLY A 110 -50.58 24.11 17.15
CA GLY A 110 -51.64 23.86 18.12
C GLY A 110 -52.51 25.11 18.38
N SER A 111 -51.89 26.28 18.52
CA SER A 111 -52.62 27.53 18.77
C SER A 111 -53.47 27.98 17.58
N THR A 112 -52.99 27.81 16.35
CA THR A 112 -53.75 28.16 15.15
C THR A 112 -54.95 27.24 14.91
N VAL A 113 -54.81 25.94 15.19
CA VAL A 113 -55.93 24.98 15.11
C VAL A 113 -56.98 25.25 16.19
N ALA A 114 -56.57 25.56 17.42
CA ALA A 114 -57.50 25.93 18.49
C ALA A 114 -58.27 27.23 18.17
N LEU A 115 -57.61 28.22 17.55
CA LEU A 115 -58.25 29.47 17.13
C LEU A 115 -59.25 29.25 15.99
N LEU A 116 -59.00 28.28 15.10
CA LEU A 116 -59.91 27.94 14.00
C LEU A 116 -61.14 27.15 14.48
N ALA A 117 -60.99 26.30 15.50
CA ALA A 117 -62.09 25.51 16.07
C ALA A 117 -63.01 26.31 17.01
N ALA A 118 -62.55 27.46 17.50
CA ALA A 118 -63.31 28.34 18.39
C ALA A 118 -64.13 29.42 17.66
N ARG A 119 -64.23 29.35 16.32
CA ARG A 119 -64.95 30.30 15.47
C ARG A 119 -66.11 29.62 14.76
#